data_AF-A0A2C9L559-F1
#
_entry.id   AF-A0A2C9L559-F1
#
_cell.length_a   1.000
_cell.length_b   1.000
_cell.length_c   1.000
_cell.angle_alpha   90.00
_cell.angle_beta   90.00
_cell.angle_gamma   90.00
#
_symmetry.space_group_name_H-M   'P 1'
#
loop_
_entity.id
_entity.type
_entity.pdbx_description
1 polymer ?
#
loop_
_entity_poly.entity_id
_entity_poly.type
_entity_poly.pdbx_seq_one_letter_code
_entity_poly.pdbx_strand_id
1 'polypeptide(L)'
;MARRVLEAELLASQGINQVPLGPGKSVEIVKEFKLHKTYNGVFSLQFNYSGEMLAVAYGAGGIQIYEMSSGNMIQELRSCRQGGYAVMVVRFHPKDPNILYAATTEGHIYIFNITTGELLQTIEG
;
A
#
# COMPACT_ATOMS: atom_id res chain seq x y z
N MET A 1 -5.80 -28.79 -8.05
CA MET A 1 -5.73 -28.42 -9.48
C MET A 1 -6.69 -27.30 -9.85
N ALA A 2 -7.94 -27.28 -9.35
CA ALA A 2 -8.95 -26.27 -9.71
C ALA A 2 -8.53 -24.79 -9.50
N ARG A 3 -7.81 -24.47 -8.41
CA ARG A 3 -7.40 -23.09 -8.11
C ARG A 3 -6.46 -22.48 -9.16
N ARG A 4 -5.48 -23.25 -9.65
CA ARG A 4 -4.50 -22.77 -10.65
C ARG A 4 -5.13 -22.56 -12.03
N VAL A 5 -6.13 -23.38 -12.38
CA VAL A 5 -6.89 -23.24 -13.64
C VAL A 5 -7.75 -21.98 -13.58
N LEU A 6 -8.44 -21.76 -12.45
CA LEU A 6 -9.26 -20.57 -12.24
C LEU A 6 -8.43 -19.28 -12.24
N GLU A 7 -7.26 -19.28 -11.57
CA GLU A 7 -6.34 -18.13 -11.57
C GLU A 7 -5.79 -17.85 -12.97
N ALA A 8 -5.45 -18.89 -13.75
CA ALA A 8 -4.96 -18.73 -15.12
C ALA A 8 -6.03 -18.18 -16.08
N GLU A 9 -7.28 -18.64 -15.96
CA GLU A 9 -8.42 -18.13 -16.75
C GLU A 9 -8.75 -16.67 -16.38
N LEU A 10 -8.70 -16.32 -15.09
CA LEU A 10 -8.91 -14.94 -14.64
C LEU A 10 -7.84 -14.00 -15.22
N LEU A 11 -6.57 -14.40 -15.17
CA LEU A 11 -5.46 -13.61 -15.71
C LEU A 11 -5.53 -13.47 -17.24
N ALA A 12 -5.89 -14.55 -17.94
CA ALA A 12 -6.11 -14.53 -19.38
C ALA A 12 -7.28 -13.60 -19.78
N SER A 13 -8.38 -13.59 -19.01
CA SER A 13 -9.51 -12.68 -19.23
C SER A 13 -9.16 -11.21 -19.02
N GLN A 14 -8.15 -10.92 -18.19
CA GLN A 14 -7.63 -9.57 -17.94
C GLN A 14 -6.54 -9.15 -18.93
N GLY A 15 -6.20 -9.99 -19.91
CA GLY A 15 -5.11 -9.73 -20.86
C GLY A 15 -3.71 -9.80 -20.24
N ILE A 16 -3.61 -10.30 -19.01
CA ILE A 16 -2.35 -10.41 -18.27
C ILE A 16 -1.68 -11.72 -18.66
N ASN A 17 -0.83 -11.66 -19.69
CA ASN A 17 0.05 -12.77 -20.03
C ASN A 17 1.17 -12.87 -18.99
N GLN A 18 1.13 -13.90 -18.15
CA GLN A 18 2.31 -14.29 -17.38
C GLN A 18 3.37 -14.79 -18.36
N VAL A 19 4.30 -13.92 -18.75
CA VAL A 19 5.48 -14.34 -19.50
C VAL A 19 6.40 -15.04 -18.49
N PRO A 20 6.61 -16.36 -18.61
CA PRO A 20 7.56 -17.04 -17.73
C PRO A 20 8.92 -16.36 -17.89
N LEU A 21 9.63 -16.16 -16.78
CA LEU A 21 11.03 -15.71 -16.86
C LEU A 21 11.78 -16.76 -17.68
N GLY A 22 12.14 -16.39 -18.91
CA GLY A 22 12.92 -17.26 -19.78
C GLY A 22 14.26 -17.62 -19.11
N PRO A 23 14.85 -18.77 -19.47
CA PRO A 23 16.15 -19.15 -18.93
C PRO A 23 17.17 -18.02 -19.14
N GLY A 24 17.76 -17.52 -18.06
CA GLY A 24 18.73 -16.42 -18.08
C GLY A 24 18.18 -15.02 -17.86
N LYS A 25 16.86 -14.82 -17.66
CA LYS A 25 16.31 -13.52 -17.22
C LYS A 25 16.46 -13.35 -15.71
N SER A 26 17.21 -12.33 -15.29
CA SER A 26 17.32 -11.88 -13.90
C SER A 26 16.18 -10.93 -13.54
N VAL A 27 15.76 -10.98 -12.27
CA VAL A 27 14.92 -9.93 -11.69
C VAL A 27 15.81 -8.71 -11.45
N GLU A 28 15.40 -7.57 -11.99
CA GLU A 28 16.10 -6.29 -11.81
C GLU A 28 15.23 -5.34 -11.00
N ILE A 29 15.89 -4.52 -10.17
CA ILE A 29 15.20 -3.44 -9.46
C ILE A 29 14.93 -2.33 -10.47
N VAL A 30 13.65 -2.17 -10.85
CA VAL A 30 13.23 -1.16 -11.83
C VAL A 30 13.22 0.24 -11.23
N LYS A 31 12.87 0.37 -9.94
CA LYS A 31 12.82 1.65 -9.22
C LYS A 31 13.04 1.41 -7.72
N GLU A 32 13.90 2.22 -7.09
CA GLU A 32 14.15 2.20 -5.64
C GLU A 32 13.80 3.57 -5.05
N PHE A 33 13.03 3.57 -3.97
CA PHE A 33 12.74 4.76 -3.18
C PHE A 33 13.36 4.63 -1.80
N LYS A 34 14.34 5.49 -1.50
CA LYS A 34 14.99 5.51 -0.19
C LYS A 34 14.19 6.41 0.76
N LEU A 35 13.72 5.81 1.84
CA LEU A 35 12.90 6.47 2.83
C LEU A 35 13.74 6.86 4.06
N HIS A 36 13.26 7.84 4.82
CA HIS A 36 14.02 8.45 5.90
C HIS A 36 14.12 7.51 7.12
N LYS A 37 15.27 7.53 7.84
CA LYS A 37 15.52 6.63 8.99
C LYS A 37 14.51 6.76 10.13
N THR A 38 13.86 7.91 10.24
CA THR A 38 12.88 8.26 11.28
C THR A 38 11.58 7.46 11.20
N TYR A 39 11.38 6.66 10.16
CA TYR A 39 10.13 5.93 9.93
C TYR A 39 10.10 4.54 10.59
N ASN A 40 11.19 4.08 11.21
CA ASN A 40 11.31 2.74 11.80
C ASN A 40 10.96 1.60 10.84
N GLY A 41 11.24 1.75 9.54
CA GLY A 41 10.98 0.75 8.50
C GLY A 41 9.57 0.80 7.91
N VAL A 42 9.40 0.12 6.76
CA VAL A 42 8.11 -0.05 6.07
C VAL A 42 7.54 -1.40 6.45
N PHE A 43 6.29 -1.42 6.91
CA PHE A 43 5.61 -2.66 7.31
C PHE A 43 4.49 -3.05 6.37
N SER A 44 3.90 -2.08 5.68
CA SER A 44 2.81 -2.34 4.75
C SER A 44 2.88 -1.41 3.54
N LEU A 45 2.53 -1.95 2.38
CA LEU A 45 2.40 -1.21 1.14
C LEU A 45 1.20 -1.75 0.36
N GLN A 46 0.45 -0.86 -0.28
CA GLN A 46 -0.65 -1.27 -1.13
C GLN A 46 -0.92 -0.26 -2.23
N PHE A 47 -1.11 -0.75 -3.45
CA PHE A 47 -1.63 0.07 -4.54
C PHE A 47 -3.10 0.37 -4.34
N ASN A 48 -3.52 1.55 -4.80
CA ASN A 48 -4.93 1.79 -5.07
C ASN A 48 -5.39 0.93 -6.26
N TYR A 49 -6.70 0.89 -6.51
CA TYR A 49 -7.25 0.06 -7.57
C TYR A 49 -6.87 0.52 -8.99
N SER A 50 -6.54 1.80 -9.20
CA SER A 50 -6.03 2.27 -10.50
C SER A 50 -4.54 1.97 -10.72
N GLY A 51 -3.78 1.66 -9.66
CA GLY A 51 -2.34 1.47 -9.70
C GLY A 51 -1.52 2.76 -9.76
N GLU A 52 -2.17 3.93 -9.78
CA GLU A 52 -1.52 5.24 -9.87
C GLU A 52 -0.96 5.71 -8.52
N MET A 53 -1.51 5.20 -7.42
CA MET A 53 -1.11 5.57 -6.07
C MET A 53 -0.64 4.36 -5.27
N LEU A 54 0.37 4.57 -4.44
CA LEU A 54 0.87 3.60 -3.47
C LEU A 54 0.78 4.17 -2.06
N ALA A 55 0.02 3.50 -1.20
CA ALA A 55 0.03 3.77 0.23
C ALA A 55 1.19 3.03 0.89
N VAL A 56 1.95 3.72 1.73
CA VAL A 56 3.08 3.17 2.48
C VAL A 56 2.88 3.46 3.96
N ALA A 57 3.00 2.42 4.77
CA ALA A 57 2.80 2.46 6.22
C ALA A 57 4.08 2.07 6.98
N TYR A 58 4.31 2.80 8.06
CA TYR A 58 5.60 2.83 8.75
C TYR A 58 5.55 2.32 10.18
N GLY A 59 6.71 1.89 10.69
CA GLY A 59 6.90 1.45 12.06
C GLY A 59 6.71 2.55 13.11
N ALA A 60 6.98 3.81 12.73
CA ALA A 60 6.74 4.99 13.58
C ALA A 60 5.30 5.52 13.48
N GLY A 61 4.38 4.74 12.89
CA GLY A 61 2.96 5.04 12.79
C GLY A 61 2.55 5.94 11.63
N GLY A 62 3.51 6.45 10.84
CA GLY A 62 3.17 7.30 9.71
C GLY A 62 2.53 6.52 8.56
N ILE A 63 1.77 7.26 7.74
CA ILE A 63 1.13 6.75 6.53
C ILE A 63 1.28 7.83 5.46
N GLN A 64 1.88 7.47 4.33
CA GLN A 64 2.12 8.36 3.20
C GLN A 64 1.58 7.75 1.91
N ILE A 65 1.18 8.62 0.99
CA ILE A 65 0.71 8.27 -0.35
C ILE A 65 1.71 8.79 -1.37
N TYR A 66 2.11 7.91 -2.27
CA TYR A 66 3.02 8.20 -3.36
C TYR A 66 2.29 8.10 -4.69
N GLU A 67 2.57 9.02 -5.60
CA GLU A 67 2.21 8.89 -7.01
C GLU A 67 3.24 7.99 -7.69
N MET A 68 2.78 7.00 -8.46
CA MET A 68 3.66 5.99 -9.03
C MET A 68 4.41 6.44 -10.29
N SER A 69 3.79 7.33 -11.08
CA SER A 69 4.40 7.90 -12.29
C SER A 69 5.67 8.68 -11.93
N SER A 70 5.55 9.65 -11.02
CA SER A 70 6.67 10.48 -10.55
C SER A 70 7.50 9.75 -9.49
N GLY A 71 6.86 9.04 -8.56
CA GLY A 71 7.47 8.52 -7.35
C GLY A 71 7.53 9.52 -6.20
N ASN A 72 6.85 10.67 -6.35
CA ASN A 72 6.80 11.70 -5.32
C ASN A 72 5.74 11.38 -4.26
N MET A 73 6.01 11.76 -3.02
CA MET A 73 4.99 11.77 -1.98
C MET A 73 3.99 12.89 -2.30
N ILE A 74 2.72 12.53 -2.47
CA ILE A 74 1.64 13.47 -2.79
C ILE A 74 0.77 13.80 -1.58
N GLN A 75 0.76 12.93 -0.56
CA GLN A 75 -0.01 13.16 0.66
C GLN A 75 0.62 12.47 1.87
N GLU A 76 0.57 13.12 3.02
CA GLU A 76 0.85 12.50 4.32
C GLU A 76 -0.44 12.40 5.12
N LEU A 77 -0.98 11.18 5.27
CA LEU A 77 -2.22 10.94 6.01
C LEU A 77 -1.99 10.96 7.53
N ARG A 78 -0.79 10.56 7.94
CA ARG A 78 -0.38 10.56 9.34
C ARG A 78 1.13 10.72 9.43
N SER A 79 1.61 11.69 10.20
CA SER A 79 3.04 11.89 10.42
C SER A 79 3.64 10.78 11.28
N CYS A 80 4.89 10.40 10.98
CA CYS A 80 5.67 9.54 11.87
C CYS A 80 5.96 10.26 13.19
N ARG A 81 5.80 9.57 14.31
CA ARG A 81 6.08 10.12 15.64
C ARG A 81 6.88 9.14 16.49
N GLN A 82 7.75 9.68 17.35
CA GLN A 82 8.45 8.86 18.33
C GLN A 82 7.44 8.18 19.26
N GLY A 83 7.55 6.87 19.43
CA GLY A 83 6.57 6.07 20.19
C GLY A 83 5.23 5.86 19.47
N GLY A 84 5.12 6.21 18.18
CA GLY A 84 3.94 5.88 17.38
C GLY A 84 3.79 4.38 17.20
N TYR A 85 2.56 3.88 17.36
CA TYR A 85 2.25 2.48 17.10
C TYR A 85 2.42 2.16 15.62
N ALA A 86 3.15 1.08 15.33
CA ALA A 86 3.45 0.65 13.98
C ALA A 86 2.15 0.31 13.23
N VAL A 87 2.03 0.80 12.00
CA VAL A 87 0.89 0.47 11.13
C VAL A 87 1.22 -0.83 10.39
N MET A 88 0.51 -1.90 10.75
CA MET A 88 0.77 -3.25 10.25
C MET A 88 0.10 -3.54 8.93
N VAL A 89 -1.01 -2.86 8.66
CA VAL A 89 -1.78 -3.09 7.45
C VAL A 89 -2.43 -1.81 6.97
N VAL A 90 -2.40 -1.61 5.65
CA VAL A 90 -3.21 -0.63 4.94
C VAL A 90 -4.09 -1.33 3.91
N ARG A 91 -5.35 -0.88 3.81
CA ARG A 91 -6.36 -1.39 2.87
C ARG A 91 -7.14 -0.24 2.23
N PHE A 92 -7.03 -0.06 0.93
CA PHE A 92 -7.97 0.74 0.15
C PHE A 92 -9.36 0.12 0.22
N HIS A 93 -10.39 0.96 0.32
CA HIS A 93 -11.76 0.50 0.32
C HIS A 93 -12.17 0.03 -1.11
N PRO A 94 -12.85 -1.13 -1.25
CA PRO A 94 -13.06 -1.77 -2.54
C PRO A 94 -14.05 -1.09 -3.50
N LYS A 95 -14.89 -0.17 -3.01
CA LYS A 95 -15.88 0.56 -3.82
C LYS A 95 -15.64 2.07 -3.85
N ASP A 96 -15.43 2.67 -2.68
CA ASP A 96 -15.00 4.06 -2.55
C ASP A 96 -13.46 4.20 -2.68
N PRO A 97 -12.95 4.78 -3.78
CA PRO A 97 -11.50 4.94 -3.99
C PRO A 97 -10.85 5.97 -3.05
N ASN A 98 -11.66 6.78 -2.34
CA ASN A 98 -11.15 7.84 -1.49
C ASN A 98 -10.95 7.39 -0.04
N ILE A 99 -11.33 6.16 0.32
CA ILE A 99 -11.24 5.65 1.68
C ILE A 99 -10.07 4.69 1.83
N LEU A 100 -9.25 4.92 2.86
CA LEU A 100 -8.17 4.04 3.28
C LEU A 100 -8.32 3.64 4.74
N TYR A 101 -8.22 2.34 5.00
CA TYR A 101 -8.14 1.76 6.33
C TYR A 101 -6.69 1.47 6.69
N ALA A 102 -6.33 1.76 7.92
CA ALA A 102 -5.03 1.40 8.48
C ALA A 102 -5.19 0.82 9.88
N ALA A 103 -4.52 -0.28 10.21
CA ALA A 103 -4.55 -0.84 11.56
C ALA A 103 -3.16 -0.92 12.19
N THR A 104 -3.09 -0.65 13.49
CA THR A 104 -1.84 -0.66 14.26
C THR A 104 -1.65 -1.93 15.08
N THR A 105 -0.45 -2.10 15.65
CA THR A 105 -0.12 -3.18 16.59
C THR A 105 -1.03 -3.22 17.82
N GLU A 106 -1.52 -2.07 18.27
CA GLU A 106 -2.38 -1.95 19.46
C GLU A 106 -3.88 -2.05 19.15
N GLY A 107 -4.25 -2.40 17.92
CA GLY A 107 -5.65 -2.57 17.54
C GLY A 107 -6.41 -1.29 17.20
N HIS A 108 -5.75 -0.13 17.12
CA HIS A 108 -6.40 1.07 16.56
C HIS A 108 -6.59 0.88 15.06
N ILE A 109 -7.81 1.17 14.58
CA ILE A 109 -8.12 1.22 13.15
C ILE A 109 -8.43 2.67 12.78
N TYR A 110 -7.66 3.23 11.86
CA TYR A 110 -7.87 4.55 11.30
C TYR A 110 -8.57 4.45 9.94
N ILE A 111 -9.49 5.38 9.70
CA ILE A 111 -10.18 5.55 8.43
C ILE A 111 -9.82 6.93 7.92
N PHE A 112 -9.19 7.01 6.75
CA PHE A 112 -8.76 8.26 6.13
C PHE A 112 -9.53 8.54 4.85
N ASN A 113 -9.75 9.82 4.57
CA ASN A 113 -10.03 10.31 3.22
C ASN A 113 -8.69 10.63 2.53
N ILE A 114 -8.40 9.95 1.43
CA ILE A 114 -7.12 10.06 0.72
C ILE A 114 -7.02 11.40 -0.03
N THR A 115 -8.14 11.88 -0.58
CA THR A 115 -8.20 13.13 -1.34
C THR A 115 -7.99 14.34 -0.45
N THR A 116 -8.67 14.38 0.70
CA THR A 116 -8.55 15.52 1.64
C THR A 116 -7.37 15.37 2.59
N GLY A 117 -6.90 14.15 2.82
CA GLY A 117 -5.89 13.83 3.83
C GLY A 117 -6.45 13.73 5.25
N GLU A 118 -7.76 13.84 5.41
CA GLU A 118 -8.38 13.91 6.74
C GLU A 118 -8.57 12.51 7.36
N LEU A 119 -8.34 12.44 8.67
CA LEU A 119 -8.77 11.32 9.50
C LEU A 119 -10.28 11.41 9.72
N LEU A 120 -11.04 10.48 9.14
CA LEU A 120 -12.49 10.44 9.25
C LEU A 120 -12.94 9.81 10.57
N GLN A 121 -12.26 8.74 10.99
CA GLN A 121 -12.63 7.99 12.18
C GLN A 121 -11.47 7.18 12.72
N THR A 122 -11.45 7.04 14.05
CA THR A 122 -10.64 6.04 14.76
C THR A 122 -11.58 5.05 15.45
N ILE A 123 -11.30 3.76 15.28
CA ILE A 123 -11.96 2.69 16.01
C ILE A 123 -10.91 2.11 16.96
N GLU A 124 -11.26 2.04 18.24
CA GLU A 124 -10.43 1.52 19.32
C GLU A 124 -11.13 0.31 19.94
N GLY A 125 -10.34 -0.64 20.43
CA GLY A 125 -10.83 -1.84 21.11
C GLY A 125 -11.09 -1.62 22.59
#